data_AF-A0A8I1YCR6-F1
#
_entry.id   AF-A0A8I1YCR6-F1
#
_cell.length_a   1.000
_cell.length_b   1.000
_cell.length_c   1.000
_cell.angle_alpha   90.00
_cell.angle_beta   90.00
_cell.angle_gamma   90.00
#
_symmetry.space_group_name_H-M   'P 1'
#
loop_
_entity.id
_entity.type
_entity.pdbx_description
1 polymer ?
#
loop_
_entity_poly.entity_id
_entity_poly.type
_entity_poly.pdbx_seq_one_letter_code
_entity_poly.pdbx_strand_id
1 'polypeptide(L)'
;MSNTGWKEDLARDLEAYTLGEEPSPFEMMRAPIIEDWMTEVRRVGKEFKLVVKGRARRHPDYDDGDQICTAAICWFDRHSRFARATHRLYVLGEQAGDEIGIDGLDTE
;
A
#
# COMPACT_ATOMS: atom_id res chain seq x y z
N MET A 1 7.35 -15.65 24.39
CA MET A 1 7.63 -14.27 23.95
C MET A 1 6.42 -13.78 23.19
N SER A 2 5.78 -12.70 23.62
CA SER A 2 4.47 -12.27 23.10
C SER A 2 4.54 -11.94 21.61
N ASN A 3 3.64 -12.54 20.82
CA ASN A 3 3.54 -12.38 19.37
C ASN A 3 2.87 -11.04 18.97
N THR A 4 3.01 -10.00 19.79
CA THR A 4 2.29 -8.71 19.69
C THR A 4 3.16 -7.54 19.22
N GLY A 5 4.49 -7.68 19.22
CA GLY A 5 5.45 -6.62 18.84
C GLY A 5 5.07 -5.86 17.57
N TRP A 6 4.63 -6.61 16.54
CA TRP A 6 4.23 -6.03 15.26
C TRP A 6 3.03 -5.08 15.35
N LYS A 7 2.11 -5.28 16.31
CA LYS A 7 0.96 -4.39 16.51
C LYS A 7 1.39 -3.06 17.10
N GLU A 8 2.30 -3.10 18.07
CA GLU A 8 2.85 -1.90 18.69
C GLU A 8 3.69 -1.11 17.67
N ASP A 9 4.46 -1.79 16.82
CA ASP A 9 5.21 -1.15 15.74
C ASP A 9 4.29 -0.53 14.69
N LEU A 10 3.25 -1.25 14.24
CA LEU A 10 2.26 -0.69 13.31
C LEU A 10 1.54 0.52 13.92
N ALA A 11 1.15 0.46 15.19
CA ALA A 11 0.49 1.59 15.85
C ALA A 11 1.41 2.84 15.89
N ARG A 12 2.70 2.64 16.19
CA ARG A 12 3.71 3.71 16.16
C ARG A 12 3.88 4.31 14.77
N ASP A 13 3.97 3.46 13.74
CA ASP A 13 4.07 3.89 12.34
C ASP A 13 2.85 4.76 11.98
N LEU A 14 1.63 4.30 12.29
CA LEU A 14 0.41 5.02 11.97
C LEU A 14 0.31 6.36 12.71
N GLU A 15 0.70 6.43 13.98
CA GLU A 15 0.76 7.68 14.74
C GLU A 15 1.73 8.67 14.07
N ALA A 16 2.95 8.25 13.75
CA ALA A 16 3.93 9.08 13.06
C ALA A 16 3.39 9.60 11.72
N TYR A 17 2.76 8.72 10.91
CA TYR A 17 2.21 9.13 9.62
C TYR A 17 1.06 10.14 9.75
N THR A 18 0.24 10.03 10.80
CA THR A 18 -0.81 11.03 11.06
C THR A 18 -0.24 12.42 11.41
N LEU A 19 0.98 12.47 11.92
CA LEU A 19 1.73 13.72 12.16
C LEU A 19 2.46 14.23 10.90
N GLY A 20 2.32 13.53 9.77
CA GLY A 20 2.98 13.87 8.52
C GLY A 20 4.43 13.39 8.44
N GLU A 21 4.87 12.57 9.39
CA GLU A 21 6.16 11.89 9.29
C GLU A 21 6.09 10.79 8.23
N GLU A 22 7.23 10.46 7.65
CA GLU A 22 7.37 9.48 6.59
C GLU A 22 8.35 8.39 7.02
N PRO A 23 8.27 7.18 6.45
CA PRO A 23 9.31 6.17 6.65
C PRO A 23 10.68 6.76 6.32
N SER A 24 11.70 6.34 7.06
CA SER A 24 13.06 6.79 6.80
C SER A 24 13.52 6.38 5.39
N PRO A 25 14.47 7.12 4.78
CA PRO A 25 15.01 6.75 3.47
C PRO A 25 15.55 5.32 3.41
N PHE A 26 16.07 4.78 4.52
CA PHE A 26 16.57 3.42 4.60
C PHE A 26 15.44 2.38 4.57
N GLU A 27 14.33 2.64 5.25
CA GLU A 27 13.14 1.79 5.19
C GLU A 27 12.54 1.78 3.79
N MET A 28 12.43 2.95 3.16
CA MET A 28 11.97 3.06 1.78
C MET A 28 12.88 2.31 0.79
N MET A 29 14.20 2.42 0.94
CA MET A 29 15.16 1.74 0.07
C MET A 29 15.03 0.21 0.11
N ARG A 30 14.68 -0.35 1.28
CA ARG A 30 14.55 -1.79 1.52
C ARG A 30 13.14 -2.32 1.26
N ALA A 31 12.16 -1.43 1.19
CA ALA A 31 10.79 -1.81 0.92
C ALA A 31 10.64 -2.27 -0.54
N PRO A 32 9.80 -3.29 -0.79
CA PRO A 32 9.40 -3.63 -2.15
C PRO A 32 8.64 -2.48 -2.80
N ILE A 33 8.77 -2.42 -4.12
CA ILE A 33 8.12 -1.42 -4.96
C ILE A 33 6.94 -2.09 -5.67
N ILE A 34 5.83 -1.38 -5.76
CA ILE A 34 4.70 -1.74 -6.63
C ILE A 34 4.67 -0.71 -7.77
N GLU A 35 5.05 -1.16 -8.96
CA GLU A 35 4.96 -0.39 -10.21
C GLU A 35 3.61 -0.63 -10.88
N ASP A 36 3.24 0.23 -11.83
CA ASP A 36 1.94 0.18 -12.54
C ASP A 36 0.76 -0.03 -11.57
N TRP A 37 0.78 0.70 -10.45
CA TRP A 37 -0.08 0.38 -9.32
C TRP A 37 -1.45 1.01 -9.42
N MET A 38 -2.46 0.34 -8.88
CA MET A 38 -3.81 0.88 -8.69
C MET A 38 -4.39 0.43 -7.35
N THR A 39 -5.35 1.19 -6.83
CA THR A 39 -6.11 0.81 -5.63
C THR A 39 -7.38 0.06 -5.99
N GLU A 40 -7.77 -0.89 -5.15
CA GLU A 40 -9.02 -1.64 -5.28
C GLU A 40 -9.67 -1.83 -3.92
N VAL A 41 -10.98 -1.59 -3.82
CA VAL A 41 -11.77 -1.95 -2.64
C VAL A 41 -12.36 -3.33 -2.84
N ARG A 42 -11.94 -4.29 -2.02
CA ARG A 42 -12.41 -5.68 -2.08
C ARG A 42 -13.34 -6.01 -0.93
N ARG A 43 -14.42 -6.72 -1.24
CA ARG A 43 -15.31 -7.28 -0.22
C ARG A 43 -14.69 -8.55 0.40
N VAL A 44 -14.69 -8.63 1.73
CA VAL A 44 -14.28 -9.80 2.51
C VAL A 44 -15.41 -10.14 3.48
N GLY A 45 -16.27 -11.09 3.11
CA GLY A 45 -17.49 -11.40 3.85
C GLY A 45 -18.46 -10.21 3.89
N LYS A 46 -18.63 -9.62 5.07
CA LYS A 46 -19.47 -8.42 5.30
C LYS A 46 -18.66 -7.12 5.36
N GLU A 47 -17.34 -7.20 5.27
CA GLU A 47 -16.44 -6.06 5.37
C GLU A 47 -15.82 -5.72 4.02
N PHE A 48 -15.13 -4.58 3.97
CA PHE A 48 -14.36 -4.14 2.81
C PHE A 48 -12.94 -3.84 3.23
N LYS A 49 -11.98 -4.13 2.35
CA LYS A 49 -10.57 -3.74 2.52
C LYS A 49 -10.06 -3.03 1.28
N LEU A 50 -9.29 -1.97 1.51
CA LEU A 50 -8.48 -1.35 0.48
C LEU A 50 -7.23 -2.20 0.26
N VAL A 51 -6.90 -2.48 -0.99
CA VAL A 51 -5.65 -3.14 -1.40
C VAL A 51 -5.00 -2.33 -2.51
N VAL A 52 -3.68 -2.50 -2.66
CA VAL A 52 -2.94 -2.03 -3.84
C VAL A 52 -2.59 -3.23 -4.69
N LYS A 53 -2.75 -3.08 -6.00
CA LYS A 53 -2.31 -4.05 -7.01
C LYS A 53 -1.30 -3.40 -7.92
N GLY A 54 -0.47 -4.20 -8.56
CA GLY A 54 0.46 -3.77 -9.59
C GLY A 54 1.57 -4.80 -9.76
N ARG A 55 2.66 -4.38 -10.41
CA ARG A 55 3.82 -5.24 -10.65
C ARG A 55 4.82 -5.12 -9.51
N ALA A 56 5.22 -6.25 -8.96
CA ALA A 56 6.22 -6.32 -7.91
C ALA A 56 7.60 -5.96 -8.44
N ARG A 57 8.38 -5.29 -7.60
CA ARG A 57 9.82 -5.13 -7.79
C ARG A 57 10.53 -5.17 -6.44
N ARG A 58 11.63 -5.91 -6.34
CA ARG A 58 12.38 -6.20 -5.09
C ARG A 58 11.51 -6.83 -4.01
N HIS A 59 10.48 -7.57 -4.39
CA HIS A 59 9.67 -8.28 -3.42
C HIS A 59 10.36 -9.56 -2.96
N PRO A 60 10.43 -9.86 -1.66
CA PRO A 60 11.13 -11.07 -1.19
C PRO A 60 10.38 -12.37 -1.53
N ASP A 61 9.07 -12.27 -1.76
CA ASP A 61 8.19 -13.43 -1.96
C ASP A 61 7.70 -13.58 -3.42
N TYR A 62 8.03 -12.62 -4.32
CA TYR A 62 7.59 -12.60 -5.72
C TYR A 62 8.73 -12.15 -6.63
N ASP A 63 8.75 -12.63 -7.86
CA ASP A 63 9.75 -12.22 -8.84
C ASP A 63 9.45 -10.80 -9.36
N ASP A 64 10.49 -10.11 -9.84
CA ASP A 64 10.32 -8.79 -10.45
C ASP A 64 9.43 -8.89 -11.71
N GLY A 65 8.38 -8.07 -11.75
CA GLY A 65 7.38 -8.05 -12.82
C GLY A 65 6.10 -8.84 -12.51
N ASP A 66 6.09 -9.65 -11.45
CA ASP A 66 4.90 -10.42 -11.06
C ASP A 66 3.73 -9.51 -10.71
N GLN A 67 2.53 -9.89 -11.14
CA GLN A 67 1.30 -9.22 -10.72
C GLN A 67 0.96 -9.60 -9.28
N ILE A 68 0.96 -8.61 -8.39
CA ILE A 68 0.70 -8.80 -6.97
C ILE A 68 -0.52 -8.01 -6.50
N CYS A 69 -1.06 -8.45 -5.37
CA CYS A 69 -2.08 -7.75 -4.62
C CYS A 69 -1.65 -7.74 -3.16
N THR A 70 -1.61 -6.55 -2.55
CA THR A 70 -1.25 -6.44 -1.15
C THR A 70 -2.30 -7.08 -0.23
N ALA A 71 -1.91 -7.31 1.03
CA ALA A 71 -2.85 -7.39 2.13
C ALA A 71 -3.62 -6.06 2.30
N ALA A 72 -4.52 -6.00 3.29
CA ALA A 72 -5.24 -4.78 3.60
C ALA A 72 -4.26 -3.63 3.92
N ILE A 73 -4.48 -2.50 3.26
CA ILE A 73 -3.73 -1.28 3.51
C ILE A 73 -4.28 -0.62 4.78
N CYS A 74 -3.38 -0.30 5.71
CA CYS A 74 -3.66 0.42 6.94
C CYS A 74 -3.35 1.92 6.81
N TRP A 75 -2.40 2.28 5.94
CA TRP A 75 -2.09 3.67 5.60
C TRP A 75 -1.72 3.80 4.14
N PHE A 76 -2.24 4.85 3.50
CA PHE A 76 -1.89 5.22 2.14
C PHE A 76 -1.37 6.67 2.16
N ASP A 77 -0.13 6.88 1.74
CA ASP A 77 0.49 8.21 1.74
C ASP A 77 -0.30 9.17 0.85
N ARG A 78 -0.52 10.40 1.34
CA ARG A 78 -1.29 11.43 0.63
C ARG A 78 -0.68 11.84 -0.71
N HIS A 79 0.63 11.65 -0.86
CA HIS A 79 1.37 11.93 -2.10
C HIS A 79 1.61 10.67 -2.93
N SER A 80 0.97 9.55 -2.55
CA SER A 80 1.06 8.27 -3.23
C SER A 80 2.49 7.76 -3.41
N ARG A 81 3.39 8.02 -2.45
CA ARG A 81 4.78 7.54 -2.51
C ARG A 81 4.99 6.20 -1.80
N PHE A 82 4.14 5.88 -0.82
CA PHE A 82 4.21 4.63 -0.09
C PHE A 82 2.84 4.19 0.45
N ALA A 83 2.72 2.91 0.75
CA ALA A 83 1.57 2.34 1.42
C ALA A 83 2.01 1.36 2.52
N ARG A 84 1.33 1.39 3.66
CA ARG A 84 1.59 0.50 4.80
C ARG A 84 0.49 -0.54 4.88
N ALA A 85 0.83 -1.80 4.65
CA ALA A 85 0.04 -2.93 5.11
C ALA A 85 0.48 -3.33 6.52
N THR A 86 -0.26 -4.22 7.17
CA THR A 86 0.03 -4.67 8.54
C THR A 86 1.49 -5.09 8.78
N HIS A 87 2.06 -5.87 7.86
CA HIS A 87 3.41 -6.46 8.02
C HIS A 87 4.46 -5.92 7.05
N ARG A 88 4.07 -5.04 6.13
CA ARG A 88 4.98 -4.56 5.08
C ARG A 88 4.72 -3.11 4.71
N LEU A 89 5.80 -2.37 4.54
CA LEU A 89 5.84 -1.10 3.83
C LEU A 89 6.07 -1.38 2.35
N TYR A 90 5.33 -0.72 1.48
CA TYR A 90 5.55 -0.73 0.04
C TYR A 90 5.86 0.68 -0.42
N VAL A 91 6.86 0.83 -1.28
CA VAL A 91 7.04 2.03 -2.08
C VAL A 91 6.11 1.92 -3.28
N LEU A 92 5.44 3.02 -3.59
CA LEU A 92 4.58 3.11 -4.76
C LEU A 92 5.39 3.76 -5.87
N GLY A 93 5.56 3.02 -6.97
CA GLY A 93 6.25 3.48 -8.16
C GLY A 93 5.30 4.26 -9.07
N GLU A 94 5.38 4.01 -10.37
CA GLU A 94 4.45 4.62 -11.33
C GLU A 94 3.02 4.10 -11.10
N GLN A 95 2.05 5.02 -11.03
CA GLN A 95 0.64 4.64 -10.94
C GLN A 95 0.18 4.12 -12.32
N ALA A 96 -0.64 3.08 -12.35
CA ALA A 96 -1.32 2.67 -13.58
C ALA A 96 -2.10 3.88 -14.12
N GLY A 97 -1.89 4.21 -15.39
CA GLY A 97 -2.41 5.41 -16.06
C GLY A 97 -3.93 5.48 -16.25
N ASP A 98 -4.71 4.78 -15.43
CA ASP A 98 -6.16 4.90 -15.42
C ASP A 98 -6.54 6.19 -14.66
N GLU A 99 -6.62 7.29 -15.43
CA GLU A 99 -7.35 8.48 -15.02
C GLU A 99 -8.75 8.07 -14.57
N ILE A 100 -9.04 8.17 -13.27
CA ILE A 100 -10.43 8.26 -12.82
C ILE A 100 -10.90 9.62 -13.34
N GLY A 101 -11.65 9.62 -14.44
CA GLY A 101 -12.32 10.82 -14.93
C GLY A 101 -13.04 11.47 -13.76
N ILE A 102 -12.73 12.74 -13.50
CA ILE A 102 -13.47 13.55 -12.53
C ILE A 102 -14.79 13.90 -13.21
N ASP A 103 -15.66 12.90 -13.38
CA ASP A 103 -17.07 13.00 -13.76
C ASP A 103 -17.67 11.58 -13.73
N GLY A 104 -17.82 11.05 -12.52
CA GLY A 104 -18.65 9.87 -12.26
C GLY A 104 -20.14 10.16 -12.37
N LEU A 105 -20.59 10.75 -13.48
CA LEU A 105 -22.00 10.80 -13.84
C LEU A 105 -22.19 9.97 -15.10
N ASP A 106 -22.75 8.77 -14.91
CA ASP A 106 -23.43 8.05 -15.97
C ASP A 106 -24.39 9.03 -16.66
N THR A 107 -24.09 9.37 -17.91
CA THR A 107 -25.10 9.94 -18.80
C THR A 107 -25.64 8.77 -19.62
N GLU A 108 -26.96 8.60 -19.48
CA GLU A 108 -27.79 7.56 -20.08
C GLU A 108 -27.55 7.34 -21.59
#